data_AF-A0AAU2CK77-F1
#
_entry.id   AF-A0AAU2CK77-F1
#
_cell.length_a   1.000
_cell.length_b   1.000
_cell.length_c   1.000
_cell.angle_alpha   90.00
_cell.angle_beta   90.00
_cell.angle_gamma   90.00
#
_symmetry.space_group_name_H-M   'P 1'
#
loop_
_entity.id
_entity.type
_entity.pdbx_description
1 polymer ?
#
loop_
_entity_poly.entity_id
_entity_poly.type
_entity_poly.pdbx_seq_one_letter_code
_entity_poly.pdbx_strand_id
1 'polypeptide(L)' 'MSTPQPAPPIADPDPSAFVCLGSQVGPCATCQRKTHKYGHGGSPLCRWCMTTVLEGWGRNARFTSTRA' A
#
# COMPACT_ATOMS: atom_id res chain seq x y z
N MET A 1 -18.07 -16.45 3.91
CA MET A 1 -17.64 -15.25 4.63
C MET A 1 -16.14 -15.40 4.87
N SER A 2 -15.29 -14.64 4.17
CA SER A 2 -13.84 -14.75 4.34
C SER A 2 -13.43 -13.89 5.53
N THR A 3 -13.03 -14.53 6.62
CA THR A 3 -12.44 -13.90 7.79
C THR A 3 -11.24 -13.03 7.37
N PRO A 4 -11.11 -11.77 7.81
CA PRO A 4 -9.93 -10.97 7.51
C PRO A 4 -8.73 -11.63 8.18
N GLN A 5 -7.88 -12.27 7.37
CA GLN A 5 -6.66 -12.89 7.83
C GLN A 5 -5.78 -11.78 8.44
N PRO A 6 -5.34 -11.93 9.71
CA PRO A 6 -4.47 -10.92 10.32
C PRO A 6 -3.24 -10.72 9.42
N ALA A 7 -2.90 -9.45 9.18
CA ALA A 7 -1.78 -9.12 8.32
C ALA A 7 -0.52 -9.84 8.85
N PRO A 8 0.32 -10.42 7.97
CA PRO A 8 1.54 -11.10 8.38
C PRO A 8 2.47 -10.14 9.15
N PRO A 9 3.49 -10.65 9.87
CA PRO A 9 4.45 -9.80 10.57
C PRO A 9 5.05 -8.73 9.65
N ILE A 10 5.37 -7.54 10.17
CA ILE A 10 5.92 -6.41 9.38
C ILE A 10 7.27 -6.77 8.70
N ALA A 11 7.99 -7.74 9.26
CA ALA A 11 9.22 -8.29 8.70
C ALA A 11 9.02 -8.91 7.30
N ASP A 12 7.84 -9.47 7.04
CA ASP A 12 7.50 -10.03 5.73
C ASP A 12 7.24 -8.91 4.71
N PRO A 13 7.91 -8.90 3.55
CA PRO A 13 7.66 -7.93 2.51
C PRO A 13 6.23 -8.05 1.94
N ASP A 14 5.70 -6.94 1.44
CA ASP A 14 4.46 -6.96 0.68
C ASP A 14 4.65 -7.76 -0.63
N PRO A 15 3.63 -8.52 -1.10
CA PRO A 15 3.73 -9.28 -2.35
C PRO A 15 4.18 -8.44 -3.56
N SER A 16 3.81 -7.15 -3.61
CA SER A 16 4.26 -6.23 -4.66
C SER A 16 5.77 -6.01 -4.68
N ALA A 17 6.45 -6.18 -3.55
CA ALA A 17 7.90 -6.05 -3.47
C ALA A 17 8.65 -7.15 -4.24
N PHE A 18 8.02 -8.31 -4.49
CA PHE A 18 8.64 -9.39 -5.26
C PHE A 18 8.50 -9.21 -6.78
N VAL A 19 7.56 -8.37 -7.23
CA VAL A 19 7.30 -8.12 -8.66
C VAL A 19 8.17 -6.99 -9.20
N CYS A 20 8.64 -6.11 -8.31
CA CYS A 20 9.30 -4.87 -8.70
C CYS A 20 10.83 -4.95 -8.56
N LEU A 21 11.53 -4.18 -9.38
CA LEU A 21 12.98 -4.01 -9.25
C LEU A 21 13.31 -3.46 -7.86
N GLY A 22 14.45 -3.83 -7.28
CA GLY A 22 14.83 -3.39 -5.93
C GLY A 22 14.86 -1.85 -5.76
N SER A 23 15.17 -1.12 -6.84
CA SER A 23 15.11 0.36 -6.88
C SER A 23 13.69 0.93 -6.70
N GLN A 24 12.68 0.11 -6.97
CA GLN A 24 11.28 0.44 -6.84
C GLN A 24 10.69 -0.07 -5.51
N VAL A 25 11.49 -0.66 -4.61
CA VAL A 25 11.01 -1.13 -3.30
C VAL A 25 11.43 -0.17 -2.19
N GLY A 26 10.50 0.17 -1.30
CA GLY A 26 10.73 1.08 -0.18
C GLY A 26 9.87 0.76 1.04
N PRO A 27 10.05 1.49 2.15
CA PRO A 27 9.23 1.29 3.33
C PRO A 27 7.81 1.82 3.12
N CYS A 28 6.82 1.12 3.67
CA CYS A 28 5.45 1.60 3.81
C CYS A 28 5.42 2.84 4.70
N ALA A 29 4.73 3.89 4.28
CA ALA A 29 4.64 5.15 5.03
C ALA A 29 4.01 4.99 6.42
N THR A 30 3.17 3.96 6.63
CA THR A 30 2.50 3.70 7.91
C THR A 30 3.26 2.67 8.75
N CYS A 31 3.54 1.49 8.20
CA CYS A 31 4.02 0.35 8.97
C CYS A 31 5.47 -0.06 8.69
N GLN A 32 6.20 0.68 7.84
CA GLN A 32 7.59 0.43 7.46
C GLN A 32 7.88 -0.89 6.71
N ARG A 33 6.85 -1.73 6.46
CA ARG A 33 6.97 -2.94 5.63
C ARG A 33 7.53 -2.61 4.24
N LYS A 34 8.45 -3.43 3.72
CA LYS A 34 8.95 -3.30 2.33
C LYS A 34 7.80 -3.47 1.33
N THR A 35 7.59 -2.51 0.44
CA THR A 35 6.52 -2.49 -0.56
C THR A 35 6.93 -1.68 -1.80
N HIS A 36 6.22 -1.84 -2.91
CA HIS A 36 6.49 -1.12 -4.16
C HIS A 36 6.19 0.38 -4.04
N LYS A 37 7.18 1.22 -4.33
CA LYS A 37 7.08 2.69 -4.38
C LYS A 37 6.27 3.14 -5.61
N TYR A 38 5.50 4.22 -5.46
CA TYR A 38 4.81 4.86 -6.58
C TYR A 38 5.75 5.69 -7.50
N GLY A 39 7.06 5.43 -7.50
CA GLY A 39 8.08 6.17 -8.25
C GLY A 39 9.21 6.74 -7.37
N HIS A 40 10.04 7.61 -7.96
CA HIS A 40 11.14 8.29 -7.25
C HIS A 40 10.58 9.29 -6.22
N GLY A 41 10.73 8.97 -4.93
CA GLY A 41 10.37 9.87 -3.82
C GLY A 41 9.01 9.60 -3.16
N GLY A 42 8.18 8.70 -3.72
CA GLY A 42 6.93 8.29 -3.08
C GLY A 42 7.18 7.28 -1.96
N SER A 43 6.65 7.53 -0.76
CA SER A 43 6.50 6.53 0.29
C SER A 43 5.13 5.87 0.16
N PRO A 44 5.03 4.68 -0.46
CA PRO A 44 3.75 4.02 -0.73
C PRO A 44 3.11 3.48 0.55
N LEU A 45 1.82 3.12 0.46
CA LEU A 45 1.19 2.24 1.44
C LEU A 45 1.30 0.79 0.95
N CYS A 46 1.61 -0.15 1.85
CA CYS A 46 1.50 -1.57 1.53
C CYS A 46 0.04 -1.97 1.36
N ARG A 47 -0.23 -3.15 0.76
CA ARG A 47 -1.60 -3.59 0.44
C ARG A 47 -2.54 -3.55 1.63
N TRP A 48 -2.06 -3.93 2.82
CA TRP A 48 -2.90 -3.93 4.03
C TRP A 48 -3.23 -2.53 4.52
N CYS A 49 -2.23 -1.63 4.61
CA CYS A 49 -2.48 -0.25 5.00
C CYS A 49 -3.35 0.47 3.96
N MET A 50 -3.17 0.16 2.67
CA MET A 50 -4.02 0.64 1.59
C MET A 50 -5.46 0.18 1.78
N THR A 51 -5.70 -1.10 2.10
CA THR A 51 -7.06 -1.61 2.35
C THR A 51 -7.76 -0.84 3.47
N THR A 52 -7.09 -0.61 4.61
CA THR A 52 -7.68 0.16 5.72
C THR A 52 -8.01 1.60 5.32
N VAL A 53 -7.15 2.25 4.54
CA VAL A 53 -7.42 3.59 4.02
C VAL A 53 -8.61 3.58 3.07
N LEU A 54 -8.70 2.59 2.18
CA LEU A 54 -9.82 2.43 1.25
C LEU A 54 -11.15 2.15 1.97
N GLU A 55 -11.13 1.34 3.03
CA GLU A 55 -12.29 1.10 3.89
C GLU A 55 -12.75 2.39 4.58
N GLY A 56 -11.80 3.19 5.10
CA GLY A 56 -12.09 4.48 5.74
C GLY A 56 -12.59 5.56 4.77
N TRP A 57 -12.09 5.55 3.52
CA TRP A 57 -12.56 6.44 2.45
C TRP A 57 -14.01 6.13 2.04
N GLY A 58 -14.41 4.85 2.12
CA GLY A 58 -15.75 4.40 1.79
C GLY A 58 -16.15 4.65 0.33
N ARG A 59 -17.40 4.32 -0.02
CA ARG A 59 -17.95 4.50 -1.38
C ARG A 59 -18.06 5.96 -1.84
N ASN A 60 -17.88 6.91 -0.92
CA ASN A 60 -18.05 8.34 -1.19
C ASN A 60 -16.76 9.05 -1.59
N ALA A 61 -15.60 8.38 -1.55
CA ALA A 61 -14.38 8.95 -2.07
C ALA A 61 -14.49 9.14 -3.59
N ARG A 62 -14.77 10.38 -4.01
CA ARG A 62 -14.81 10.77 -5.41
C ARG A 62 -13.40 11.13 -5.86
N PHE A 63 -12.94 10.48 -6.92
CA PHE A 63 -11.75 10.95 -7.63
C PHE A 63 -12.05 12.33 -8.22
N THR A 64 -11.48 13.37 -7.63
CA THR A 64 -11.53 14.72 -8.21
C THR A 64 -10.27 14.90 -9.04
N SER A 65 -10.40 14.80 -10.36
CA SER A 65 -9.29 15.06 -11.27
C SER A 65 -8.90 16.53 -11.18
N THR A 66 -7.65 16.81 -10.83
CA THR A 66 -7.09 18.17 -10.84
C THR A 66 -6.49 18.57 -12.19
N ARG A 67 -6.62 17.73 -13.23
CA ARG A 67 -6.34 18.15 -14.61
C ARG A 67 -7.48 19.07 -15.08
N ALA A 68 -7.21 20.38 -15.03
CA ALA A 68 -7.95 21.39 -15.77
C ALA A 68 -7.60 21.33 -17.27
#